data_AF-E7FY11-F1
#
_entry.id   AF-E7FY11-F1
#
_cell.length_a   1.000
_cell.length_b   1.000
_cell.length_c   1.000
_cell.angle_alpha   90.00
_cell.angle_beta   90.00
_cell.angle_gamma   90.00
#
_symmetry.space_group_name_H-M   'P 1'
#
loop_
_entity.id
_entity.type
_entity.pdbx_description
1 polymer ?
#
loop_
_entity_poly.entity_id
_entity_poly.type
_entity_poly.pdbx_seq_one_letter_code
_entity_poly.pdbx_strand_id
1 'polypeptide(L)'
;MVVVLVIVFIYIYRNRHDFIQAIKCVSQYELYTGMYKTYQLYLIAFILLVSIVFIGILFRLKTPLIALLSAFSICCGVILLHILCCYQNQKNNFQSLYLFLSSNASFFRNWEKVLPCLEHTVATEPSFKSYTDIILNDIECGASLISAYKKISTHYLVVTLAVIMEMAETYGNAGLDHALLSYEEDLDQWKVYTEKLNQELLGMRLKVLLLTIMSIGIAYLSIGMLSETVEIVHSWFYQYAVTGFLIVILIVLMETMKGMKVSWICEEECID
;
A
#
# COMPACT_ATOMS: atom_id res chain seq x y z
N MET A 1 29.33 7.49 -3.26
CA MET A 1 28.73 6.26 -3.81
C MET A 1 28.71 5.10 -2.81
N VAL A 2 29.85 4.68 -2.26
CA VAL A 2 29.93 3.54 -1.31
C VAL A 2 29.03 3.72 -0.08
N VAL A 3 29.03 4.92 0.52
CA VAL A 3 28.19 5.23 1.70
C VAL A 3 26.69 5.10 1.40
N VAL A 4 26.24 5.55 0.22
CA VAL A 4 24.82 5.46 -0.18
C VAL A 4 24.40 4.02 -0.41
N LEU A 5 25.26 3.21 -1.05
CA LEU A 5 25.00 1.77 -1.23
C LEU A 5 24.91 1.04 0.11
N VAL A 6 25.77 1.37 1.08
CA VAL A 6 25.73 0.80 2.44
C VAL A 6 24.44 1.18 3.17
N ILE A 7 23.99 2.43 3.07
CA ILE A 7 22.72 2.88 3.67
C ILE A 7 21.52 2.15 3.06
N VAL A 8 21.50 1.99 1.73
CA VAL A 8 20.46 1.24 1.03
C VAL A 8 20.46 -0.23 1.47
N PHE A 9 21.63 -0.86 1.59
CA PHE A 9 21.74 -2.25 2.03
C PHE A 9 21.25 -2.44 3.48
N ILE A 10 21.63 -1.53 4.38
CA ILE A 10 21.17 -1.54 5.78
C ILE A 10 19.64 -1.35 5.85
N TYR A 11 19.09 -0.45 5.03
CA TYR A 11 17.64 -0.23 4.96
C TYR A 11 16.87 -1.45 4.46
N ILE A 12 17.33 -2.06 3.36
CA ILE A 12 16.75 -3.31 2.83
C ILE A 12 16.83 -4.43 3.87
N TYR A 13 17.97 -4.58 4.53
CA TYR A 13 18.16 -5.61 5.56
C TYR A 13 17.22 -5.41 6.76
N ARG A 14 17.07 -4.17 7.23
CA ARG A 14 16.20 -3.82 8.35
C ARG A 14 14.72 -4.09 8.03
N ASN A 15 14.27 -3.80 6.81
CA ASN A 15 12.88 -3.98 6.39
C ASN A 15 12.64 -5.30 5.66
N ARG A 16 13.52 -6.32 5.86
CA ARG A 16 13.42 -7.58 5.12
C ARG A 16 12.06 -8.26 5.27
N HIS A 17 11.41 -8.12 6.43
CA HIS A 17 10.14 -8.78 6.71
C HIS A 17 9.05 -8.32 5.74
N ASP A 18 8.94 -7.00 5.52
CA ASP A 18 7.96 -6.42 4.60
C ASP A 18 8.24 -6.81 3.15
N PHE A 19 9.52 -6.85 2.76
CA PHE A 19 9.92 -7.32 1.43
C PHE A 19 9.63 -8.81 1.25
N ILE A 20 9.94 -9.65 2.24
CA ILE A 20 9.68 -11.09 2.20
C ILE A 20 8.18 -11.37 2.19
N GLN A 21 7.40 -10.63 2.97
CA GLN A 21 5.94 -10.78 3.01
C GLN A 21 5.30 -10.30 1.71
N ALA A 22 5.77 -9.21 1.12
CA ALA A 22 5.37 -8.79 -0.23
C ALA A 22 5.73 -9.84 -1.29
N ILE A 23 6.94 -10.42 -1.24
CA ILE A 23 7.37 -11.50 -2.15
C ILE A 23 6.52 -12.77 -1.94
N LYS A 24 6.19 -13.12 -0.69
CA LYS A 24 5.32 -14.26 -0.36
C LYS A 24 3.88 -14.05 -0.81
N CYS A 25 3.28 -12.88 -0.57
CA CYS A 25 1.95 -12.54 -1.09
C CYS A 25 1.91 -12.52 -2.62
N VAL A 26 3.00 -12.10 -3.29
CA VAL A 26 3.17 -12.21 -4.74
C VAL A 26 3.32 -13.68 -5.18
N SER A 27 3.90 -14.53 -4.35
CA SER A 27 4.14 -15.96 -4.63
C SER A 27 2.96 -16.88 -4.28
N GLN A 28 2.02 -16.47 -3.42
CA GLN A 28 0.93 -17.32 -2.93
C GLN A 28 -0.37 -17.24 -3.74
N TYR A 29 -0.44 -16.40 -4.77
CA TYR A 29 -1.51 -16.44 -5.77
C TYR A 29 -0.95 -16.90 -7.12
N GLU A 30 -1.68 -17.80 -7.78
CA GLU A 30 -1.32 -18.54 -8.99
C GLU A 30 -0.26 -17.87 -9.89
N LEU A 31 0.76 -18.69 -10.22
CA LEU A 31 2.03 -18.45 -10.92
C LEU A 31 2.05 -17.49 -12.12
N TYR A 32 0.90 -17.03 -12.62
CA TYR A 32 0.79 -16.08 -13.72
C TYR A 32 0.59 -14.62 -13.30
N THR A 33 0.00 -14.34 -12.13
CA THR A 33 -0.32 -12.94 -11.73
C THR A 33 0.79 -12.28 -10.91
N GLY A 34 1.57 -13.08 -10.16
CA GLY A 34 2.68 -12.59 -9.33
C GLY A 34 3.88 -12.10 -10.14
N MET A 35 4.30 -12.85 -11.17
CA MET A 35 5.44 -12.47 -12.03
C MET A 35 5.21 -11.16 -12.79
N TYR A 36 3.95 -10.87 -13.14
CA TYR A 36 3.57 -9.63 -13.81
C TYR A 36 3.75 -8.41 -12.88
N LYS A 37 3.39 -8.53 -11.59
CA LYS A 37 3.46 -7.44 -10.60
C LYS A 37 4.89 -7.11 -10.14
N THR A 38 5.75 -8.12 -9.93
CA THR A 38 7.17 -7.88 -9.61
C THR A 38 7.93 -7.33 -10.81
N TYR A 39 7.69 -7.85 -12.03
CA TYR A 39 8.27 -7.28 -13.24
C TYR A 39 7.85 -5.82 -13.44
N GLN A 40 6.58 -5.48 -13.20
CA GLN A 40 6.11 -4.10 -13.24
C GLN A 40 6.85 -3.18 -12.25
N LEU A 41 7.10 -3.63 -11.00
CA LEU A 41 7.84 -2.84 -10.01
C LEU A 41 9.28 -2.58 -10.43
N TYR A 42 10.01 -3.60 -10.91
CA TYR A 42 11.37 -3.43 -11.43
C TYR A 42 11.41 -2.57 -12.69
N LEU A 43 10.40 -2.71 -13.56
CA LEU A 43 10.27 -1.92 -14.77
C LEU A 43 10.00 -0.44 -14.46
N ILE A 44 9.17 -0.12 -13.46
CA ILE A 44 8.95 1.25 -12.99
C ILE A 44 10.25 1.86 -12.43
N ALA A 45 11.00 1.12 -11.63
CA ALA A 45 12.29 1.59 -11.11
C ALA A 45 13.31 1.83 -12.24
N PHE A 46 13.34 0.95 -13.24
CA PHE A 46 14.18 1.11 -14.42
C PHE A 46 13.80 2.34 -15.26
N ILE A 47 12.50 2.55 -15.51
CA ILE A 47 12.00 3.75 -16.20
C ILE A 47 12.41 5.02 -15.46
N LEU A 48 12.28 5.04 -14.13
CA LEU A 48 12.66 6.19 -13.31
C LEU A 48 14.15 6.50 -13.45
N LEU A 49 15.01 5.49 -13.43
CA LEU A 49 16.45 5.67 -13.62
C LEU A 49 16.78 6.20 -15.02
N VAL A 50 16.18 5.64 -16.07
CA VAL A 50 16.36 6.11 -17.46
C VAL A 50 15.88 7.54 -17.61
N SER A 51 14.75 7.90 -17.00
CA SER A 51 14.20 9.26 -17.05
C SER A 51 15.14 10.31 -16.44
N ILE A 52 15.84 9.97 -15.35
CA ILE A 52 16.76 10.90 -14.68
C ILE A 52 18.05 11.07 -15.45
N VAL A 53 18.56 10.00 -16.07
CA VAL A 53 19.69 10.11 -17.01
C VAL A 53 19.31 10.98 -18.21
N PHE A 54 18.11 10.78 -18.77
CA PHE A 54 17.60 11.58 -19.87
C PHE A 54 17.46 13.06 -19.50
N ILE A 55 16.86 13.37 -18.34
CA ILE A 55 16.77 14.74 -17.81
C ILE A 55 18.16 15.32 -17.62
N GLY A 56 19.11 14.56 -17.05
CA GLY A 56 20.48 15.04 -16.86
C GLY A 56 21.19 15.42 -18.16
N ILE A 57 20.97 14.66 -19.23
CA ILE A 57 21.47 14.96 -20.58
C ILE A 57 20.78 16.22 -21.15
N LEU A 58 19.46 16.33 -20.99
CA LEU A 58 18.65 17.43 -21.49
C LEU A 58 19.05 18.78 -20.88
N PHE A 59 19.43 18.80 -19.60
CA PHE A 59 19.99 19.98 -18.92
C PHE A 59 21.50 20.20 -19.15
N ARG A 60 22.14 19.37 -19.99
CA ARG A 60 23.58 19.40 -20.30
C ARG A 60 24.46 19.39 -19.05
N LEU A 61 24.11 18.52 -18.08
CA LEU A 61 24.87 18.38 -16.84
C LEU A 61 26.21 17.67 -17.09
N LYS A 62 27.22 18.02 -16.30
CA LYS A 62 28.51 17.31 -16.28
C LYS A 62 28.29 15.87 -15.79
N THR A 63 29.02 14.92 -16.40
CA THR A 63 28.97 13.48 -16.07
C THR A 63 29.06 13.15 -14.56
N PRO A 64 29.91 13.78 -13.72
CA PRO A 64 29.92 13.49 -12.28
C PRO A 64 28.62 13.84 -11.56
N LEU A 65 27.90 14.88 -11.99
CA LEU A 65 26.64 15.30 -11.38
C LEU A 65 25.49 14.40 -11.82
N ILE A 66 25.51 13.93 -13.06
CA ILE A 66 24.57 12.90 -13.53
C ILE A 66 24.74 11.60 -12.73
N ALA A 67 25.99 11.19 -12.45
CA ALA A 67 26.28 10.03 -11.62
C ALA A 67 25.81 10.20 -10.15
N LEU A 68 25.88 11.42 -9.62
CA LEU A 68 25.35 11.73 -8.28
C LEU A 68 23.82 11.66 -8.25
N LEU A 69 23.15 12.24 -9.25
CA LEU A 69 21.70 12.19 -9.43
C LEU A 69 21.19 10.76 -9.60
N SER A 70 21.89 9.93 -10.38
CA SER A 70 21.52 8.52 -10.55
C SER A 70 21.70 7.71 -9.27
N ALA A 71 22.76 7.94 -8.51
CA ALA A 71 22.95 7.30 -7.21
C ALA A 71 21.85 7.69 -6.21
N PHE A 72 21.46 8.97 -6.18
CA PHE A 72 20.36 9.45 -5.32
C PHE A 72 19.00 8.87 -5.77
N SER A 73 18.77 8.84 -7.08
CA SER A 73 17.60 8.20 -7.69
C SER A 73 17.43 6.74 -7.29
N ILE A 74 18.50 5.95 -7.32
CA ILE A 74 18.45 4.53 -6.91
C ILE A 74 18.00 4.42 -5.45
N CYS A 75 18.55 5.26 -4.57
CA CYS A 75 18.17 5.27 -3.15
C CYS A 75 16.69 5.63 -2.97
N CYS A 76 16.21 6.69 -3.62
CA CYS A 76 14.80 7.07 -3.60
C CYS A 76 13.91 5.97 -4.20
N GLY A 77 14.35 5.32 -5.28
CA GLY A 77 13.63 4.25 -5.96
C GLY A 77 13.39 3.03 -5.06
N VAL A 78 14.38 2.64 -4.25
CA VAL A 78 14.21 1.54 -3.27
C VAL A 78 13.17 1.90 -2.20
N ILE A 79 13.20 3.14 -1.69
CA ILE A 79 12.23 3.63 -0.70
C ILE A 79 10.83 3.66 -1.31
N LEU A 80 10.69 4.16 -2.53
CA LEU A 80 9.45 4.16 -3.32
C LEU A 80 8.88 2.74 -3.49
N LEU A 81 9.73 1.79 -3.85
CA LEU A 81 9.34 0.39 -4.03
C LEU A 81 8.83 -0.20 -2.71
N HIS A 82 9.53 0.05 -1.60
CA HIS A 82 9.10 -0.38 -0.28
C HIS A 82 7.71 0.17 0.08
N ILE A 83 7.46 1.46 -0.17
CA ILE A 83 6.15 2.09 0.07
C ILE A 83 5.05 1.45 -0.78
N LEU A 84 5.32 1.21 -2.07
CA LEU A 84 4.37 0.56 -2.97
C LEU A 84 4.04 -0.88 -2.53
N CYS A 85 5.04 -1.63 -2.07
CA CYS A 85 4.83 -2.95 -1.49
C CYS A 85 3.96 -2.90 -0.24
N CYS A 86 4.23 -1.97 0.67
CA CYS A 86 3.43 -1.77 1.87
C CYS A 86 1.97 -1.46 1.54
N TYR A 87 1.74 -0.53 0.61
CA TYR A 87 0.40 -0.17 0.15
C TYR A 87 -0.35 -1.36 -0.46
N GLN A 88 0.32 -2.15 -1.33
CA GLN A 88 -0.30 -3.33 -1.93
C GLN A 88 -0.64 -4.39 -0.88
N ASN A 89 0.22 -4.58 0.12
CA ASN A 89 -0.02 -5.52 1.22
C ASN A 89 -1.22 -5.08 2.07
N GLN A 90 -1.29 -3.79 2.43
CA GLN A 90 -2.43 -3.24 3.17
C GLN A 90 -3.73 -3.37 2.38
N LYS A 91 -3.71 -3.09 1.07
CA LYS A 91 -4.87 -3.29 0.19
C LYS A 91 -5.34 -4.75 0.19
N ASN A 92 -4.41 -5.68 0.01
CA ASN A 92 -4.74 -7.10 -0.01
C ASN A 92 -5.32 -7.55 1.34
N ASN A 93 -4.69 -7.14 2.45
CA ASN A 93 -5.18 -7.47 3.80
C ASN A 93 -6.60 -6.95 4.03
N PHE A 94 -6.87 -5.71 3.62
CA PHE A 94 -8.21 -5.12 3.69
C PHE A 94 -9.23 -5.91 2.85
N GLN A 95 -8.89 -6.24 1.60
CA GLN A 95 -9.78 -7.00 0.72
C GLN A 95 -10.05 -8.41 1.26
N SER A 96 -9.02 -9.10 1.76
CA SER A 96 -9.18 -10.41 2.40
C SER A 96 -10.03 -10.34 3.66
N LEU A 97 -9.88 -9.30 4.49
CA LEU A 97 -10.70 -9.10 5.68
C LEU A 97 -12.16 -8.81 5.32
N TYR A 98 -12.41 -7.93 4.35
CA TYR A 98 -13.76 -7.63 3.85
C TYR A 98 -14.45 -8.89 3.31
N LEU A 99 -13.76 -9.66 2.45
CA LEU A 99 -14.31 -10.89 1.88
C LEU A 99 -14.59 -11.93 2.97
N PHE A 100 -13.66 -12.11 3.92
CA PHE A 100 -13.85 -12.99 5.05
C PHE A 100 -15.11 -12.63 5.85
N LEU A 101 -15.26 -11.35 6.23
CA LEU A 101 -16.42 -10.88 6.99
C LEU A 101 -17.73 -11.02 6.21
N SER A 102 -17.74 -10.70 4.92
CA SER A 102 -18.91 -10.83 4.05
C SER A 102 -19.33 -12.29 3.87
N SER A 103 -18.38 -13.19 3.59
CA SER A 103 -18.65 -14.62 3.49
C SER A 103 -19.17 -15.20 4.80
N ASN A 104 -18.57 -14.80 5.92
CA ASN A 104 -18.94 -15.30 7.24
C ASN A 104 -20.34 -14.80 7.66
N ALA A 105 -20.70 -13.54 7.38
CA ALA A 105 -22.07 -13.04 7.58
C ALA A 105 -23.09 -13.81 6.72
N SER A 106 -22.75 -14.05 5.44
CA SER A 106 -23.62 -14.77 4.50
C SER A 106 -23.83 -16.24 4.89
N PHE A 107 -22.78 -16.94 5.32
CA PHE A 107 -22.89 -18.32 5.79
C PHE A 107 -23.62 -18.39 7.14
N PHE A 108 -23.40 -17.42 8.04
CA PHE A 108 -24.07 -17.41 9.33
C PHE A 108 -25.59 -17.27 9.20
N ARG A 109 -26.08 -16.50 8.22
CA ARG A 109 -27.51 -16.43 7.88
C ARG A 109 -28.13 -17.81 7.60
N ASN A 110 -27.38 -18.74 7.02
CA ASN A 110 -27.89 -20.06 6.64
C ASN A 110 -27.73 -21.11 7.74
N TRP A 111 -26.64 -21.07 8.51
CA TRP A 111 -26.29 -22.09 9.48
C TRP A 111 -26.68 -21.74 10.92
N GLU A 112 -26.81 -20.45 11.23
CA GLU A 112 -27.21 -19.89 12.54
C GLU A 112 -26.34 -20.39 13.71
N LYS A 113 -25.16 -20.92 13.39
CA LYS A 113 -24.14 -21.43 14.30
C LYS A 113 -22.76 -21.08 13.79
N VAL A 114 -21.90 -20.64 14.69
CA VAL A 114 -20.56 -20.13 14.41
C VAL A 114 -19.65 -21.23 13.85
N LEU A 115 -19.61 -22.39 14.50
CA LEU A 115 -18.72 -23.50 14.12
C LEU A 115 -18.93 -23.99 12.68
N PRO A 116 -20.17 -24.39 12.27
CA PRO A 116 -20.43 -24.79 10.89
C PRO A 116 -20.14 -23.68 9.88
N CYS A 117 -20.40 -22.43 10.26
CA CYS A 117 -20.13 -21.26 9.41
C CYS A 117 -18.62 -21.12 9.12
N LEU A 118 -17.78 -21.23 10.15
CA LEU A 118 -16.32 -21.16 10.00
C LEU A 118 -15.77 -22.34 9.18
N GLU A 119 -16.25 -23.56 9.42
CA GLU A 119 -15.85 -24.74 8.65
C GLU A 119 -16.22 -24.60 7.16
N HIS A 120 -17.43 -24.11 6.85
CA HIS A 120 -17.86 -23.85 5.48
C HIS A 120 -17.09 -22.73 4.80
N THR A 121 -16.69 -21.70 5.55
CA THR A 121 -15.84 -20.62 5.04
C THR A 121 -14.48 -21.16 4.59
N VAL A 122 -13.87 -22.05 5.37
CA VAL A 122 -12.59 -22.70 5.00
C VAL A 122 -12.74 -23.66 3.82
N ALA A 123 -13.85 -24.41 3.77
CA ALA A 123 -14.13 -25.33 2.67
C ALA A 123 -14.30 -24.61 1.33
N THR A 124 -14.84 -23.38 1.35
CA THR A 124 -15.07 -22.58 0.15
C THR A 124 -13.82 -21.80 -0.26
N GLU A 125 -13.15 -21.14 0.70
CA GLU A 125 -11.94 -20.38 0.47
C GLU A 125 -10.84 -20.80 1.46
N PRO A 126 -9.93 -21.73 1.08
CA PRO A 126 -8.91 -22.24 1.98
C PRO A 126 -7.88 -21.18 2.41
N SER A 127 -7.83 -20.03 1.74
CA SER A 127 -7.05 -18.86 2.14
C SER A 127 -7.48 -18.28 3.49
N PHE A 128 -8.73 -18.48 3.91
CA PHE A 128 -9.24 -18.02 5.22
C PHE A 128 -8.95 -18.98 6.37
N LYS A 129 -8.28 -20.10 6.09
CA LYS A 129 -7.90 -21.08 7.12
C LYS A 129 -7.10 -20.44 8.25
N SER A 130 -6.20 -19.50 7.95
CA SER A 130 -5.42 -18.82 9.01
C SER A 130 -6.29 -18.02 9.97
N TYR A 131 -7.33 -17.33 9.48
CA TYR A 131 -8.24 -16.55 10.32
C TYR A 131 -9.15 -17.45 11.17
N THR A 132 -9.69 -18.49 10.54
CA THR A 132 -10.56 -19.46 11.22
C THR A 132 -9.82 -20.30 12.25
N ASP A 133 -8.59 -20.77 11.96
CA ASP A 133 -7.77 -21.49 12.93
C ASP A 133 -7.46 -20.60 14.17
N ILE A 134 -7.23 -19.29 13.98
CA ILE A 134 -7.02 -18.37 15.11
C ILE A 134 -8.29 -18.27 15.96
N ILE A 135 -9.45 -18.10 15.33
CA ILE A 135 -10.74 -18.01 16.05
C ILE A 135 -11.04 -19.31 16.79
N LEU A 136 -10.96 -20.45 16.10
CA LEU A 136 -11.33 -21.77 16.65
C LEU A 136 -10.41 -22.16 17.81
N ASN A 137 -9.09 -21.97 17.68
CA ASN A 137 -8.17 -22.25 18.78
C ASN A 137 -8.50 -21.41 20.03
N ASP A 138 -8.96 -20.17 19.88
CA ASP A 138 -9.31 -19.31 21.01
C ASP A 138 -10.63 -19.71 21.66
N ILE A 139 -11.62 -20.07 20.84
CA ILE A 139 -12.90 -20.63 21.32
C ILE A 139 -12.66 -21.95 22.06
N GLU A 140 -11.79 -22.83 21.55
CA GLU A 140 -11.39 -24.08 22.21
C GLU A 140 -10.69 -23.83 23.56
N CYS A 141 -9.97 -22.73 23.69
CA CYS A 141 -9.36 -22.29 24.95
C CYS A 141 -10.38 -21.64 25.92
N GLY A 142 -11.66 -21.55 25.55
CA GLY A 142 -12.73 -20.99 26.38
C GLY A 142 -12.85 -19.47 26.32
N ALA A 143 -12.25 -18.82 25.32
CA ALA A 143 -12.39 -17.38 25.09
C ALA A 143 -13.78 -17.05 24.51
N SER A 144 -14.28 -15.83 24.73
CA SER A 144 -15.54 -15.39 24.11
C SER A 144 -15.37 -15.16 22.61
N LEU A 145 -16.46 -15.29 21.86
CA LEU A 145 -16.44 -15.10 20.41
C LEU A 145 -15.91 -13.71 20.03
N ILE A 146 -16.33 -12.69 20.76
CA ILE A 146 -15.84 -11.31 20.61
C ILE A 146 -14.32 -11.23 20.76
N SER A 147 -13.75 -11.87 21.79
CA SER A 147 -12.31 -11.84 22.03
C SER A 147 -11.51 -12.59 20.96
N ALA A 148 -12.07 -13.68 20.43
CA ALA A 148 -11.47 -14.47 19.36
C ALA A 148 -11.42 -13.68 18.04
N TYR A 149 -12.50 -12.98 17.67
CA TYR A 149 -12.55 -12.14 16.47
C TYR A 149 -11.67 -10.90 16.58
N LYS A 150 -11.54 -10.32 17.77
CA LYS A 150 -10.65 -9.16 18.03
C LYS A 150 -9.18 -9.48 17.74
N LYS A 151 -8.76 -10.74 17.82
CA LYS A 151 -7.39 -11.17 17.45
C LYS A 151 -7.11 -11.12 15.94
N ILE A 152 -8.14 -11.17 15.10
CA ILE A 152 -7.98 -10.99 13.65
C ILE A 152 -7.77 -9.51 13.34
N SER A 153 -8.65 -8.67 13.85
CA SER A 153 -8.59 -7.22 13.70
C SER A 153 -9.43 -6.55 14.77
N THR A 154 -8.94 -5.42 15.27
CA THR A 154 -9.61 -4.57 16.27
C THR A 154 -10.70 -3.68 15.68
N HIS A 155 -10.94 -3.75 14.37
CA HIS A 155 -11.93 -2.92 13.69
C HIS A 155 -13.35 -3.18 14.22
N TYR A 156 -14.15 -2.13 14.41
CA TYR A 156 -15.47 -2.24 15.01
C TYR A 156 -16.39 -3.24 14.29
N LEU A 157 -16.39 -3.27 12.94
CA LEU A 157 -17.22 -4.22 12.19
C LEU A 157 -16.90 -5.69 12.51
N VAL A 158 -15.62 -6.01 12.76
CA VAL A 158 -15.19 -7.38 13.10
C VAL A 158 -15.81 -7.78 14.45
N VAL A 159 -15.78 -6.85 15.41
CA VAL A 159 -16.38 -7.02 16.73
C VAL A 159 -17.91 -7.09 16.63
N THR A 160 -18.53 -6.22 15.82
CA THR A 160 -19.99 -6.21 15.62
C THR A 160 -20.50 -7.52 15.07
N LEU A 161 -19.81 -8.12 14.08
CA LEU A 161 -20.19 -9.44 13.57
C LEU A 161 -20.13 -10.50 14.68
N ALA A 162 -19.06 -10.51 15.47
CA ALA A 162 -18.94 -11.43 16.60
C ALA A 162 -20.05 -11.23 17.64
N VAL A 163 -20.42 -9.99 17.95
CA VAL A 163 -21.55 -9.70 18.86
C VAL A 163 -22.86 -10.22 18.27
N ILE A 164 -23.14 -9.99 16.98
CA ILE A 164 -24.36 -10.48 16.32
C ILE A 164 -24.43 -12.01 16.39
N MET A 165 -23.32 -12.69 16.09
CA MET A 165 -23.25 -14.15 16.13
C MET A 165 -23.44 -14.70 17.55
N GLU A 166 -22.77 -14.11 18.55
CA GLU A 166 -22.88 -14.53 19.96
C GLU A 166 -24.29 -14.29 20.51
N MET A 167 -24.91 -13.16 20.17
CA MET A 167 -26.28 -12.83 20.57
C MET A 167 -27.30 -13.78 19.94
N ALA A 168 -27.14 -14.13 18.67
CA ALA A 168 -28.02 -15.06 17.98
C ALA A 168 -27.91 -16.48 18.56
N GLU A 169 -26.71 -16.95 18.88
CA GLU A 169 -26.50 -18.24 19.53
C GLU A 169 -27.08 -18.28 20.96
N THR A 170 -26.99 -17.17 21.71
CA THR A 170 -27.41 -17.11 23.12
C THR A 170 -28.92 -16.88 23.29
N TYR A 171 -29.49 -15.99 22.48
CA TYR A 171 -30.88 -15.51 22.64
C TYR A 171 -31.82 -15.97 21.52
N GLY A 172 -31.30 -16.64 20.49
CA GLY A 172 -32.06 -17.12 19.34
C GLY A 172 -32.18 -16.08 18.22
N ASN A 173 -32.74 -16.51 17.07
CA ASN A 173 -32.62 -15.78 15.79
C ASN A 173 -33.63 -14.64 15.60
N ALA A 174 -34.30 -14.17 16.66
CA ALA A 174 -35.29 -13.12 16.54
C ALA A 174 -34.63 -11.80 16.10
N GLY A 175 -34.82 -11.42 14.84
CA GLY A 175 -34.21 -10.21 14.26
C GLY A 175 -32.79 -10.41 13.69
N LEU A 176 -32.29 -11.65 13.63
CA LEU A 176 -30.96 -11.95 13.07
C LEU A 176 -30.83 -11.45 11.62
N ASP A 177 -31.84 -11.71 10.78
CA ASP A 177 -31.82 -11.27 9.38
C ASP A 177 -31.70 -9.76 9.24
N HIS A 178 -32.40 -9.00 10.08
CA HIS A 178 -32.33 -7.53 10.05
C HIS A 178 -30.97 -7.04 10.57
N ALA A 179 -30.42 -7.66 11.62
CA ALA A 179 -29.09 -7.31 12.13
C ALA A 179 -28.00 -7.59 11.10
N LEU A 180 -28.07 -8.74 10.42
CA LEU A 180 -27.13 -9.10 9.36
C LEU A 180 -27.27 -8.21 8.11
N LEU A 181 -28.49 -7.84 7.69
CA LEU A 181 -28.67 -6.88 6.60
C LEU A 181 -28.04 -5.53 6.92
N SER A 182 -28.30 -4.99 8.11
CA SER A 182 -27.70 -3.72 8.56
C SER A 182 -26.18 -3.81 8.57
N TYR A 183 -25.64 -4.94 9.03
CA TYR A 183 -24.20 -5.18 9.05
C TYR A 183 -23.59 -5.30 7.64
N GLU A 184 -24.25 -5.99 6.71
CA GLU A 184 -23.85 -6.10 5.31
C GLU A 184 -23.83 -4.72 4.63
N GLU A 185 -24.84 -3.87 4.89
CA GLU A 185 -24.89 -2.49 4.40
C GLU A 185 -23.73 -1.64 4.94
N ASP A 186 -23.42 -1.72 6.24
CA ASP A 186 -22.30 -1.00 6.86
C ASP A 186 -20.95 -1.47 6.31
N LEU A 187 -20.80 -2.78 6.08
CA LEU A 187 -19.60 -3.40 5.51
C LEU A 187 -19.37 -2.96 4.05
N ASP A 188 -20.43 -2.86 3.25
CA ASP A 188 -20.36 -2.34 1.88
C ASP A 188 -20.06 -0.85 1.84
N GLN A 189 -20.69 -0.06 2.73
CA GLN A 189 -20.36 1.35 2.88
C GLN A 189 -18.89 1.56 3.26
N TRP A 190 -18.37 0.76 4.21
CA TRP A 190 -16.97 0.80 4.61
C TRP A 190 -16.03 0.56 3.42
N LYS A 191 -16.29 -0.46 2.60
CA LYS A 191 -15.52 -0.70 1.37
C LYS A 191 -15.58 0.49 0.42
N VAL A 192 -16.76 1.03 0.16
CA VAL A 192 -16.93 2.18 -0.75
C VAL A 192 -16.18 3.41 -0.22
N TYR A 193 -16.25 3.70 1.08
CA TYR A 193 -15.56 4.84 1.68
C TYR A 193 -14.05 4.68 1.64
N THR A 194 -13.52 3.50 2.01
CA THR A 194 -12.08 3.23 1.98
C THR A 194 -11.53 3.27 0.56
N GLU A 195 -12.25 2.72 -0.42
CA GLU A 195 -11.85 2.79 -1.83
C GLU A 195 -11.89 4.24 -2.35
N LYS A 196 -12.93 5.01 -2.00
CA LYS A 196 -13.06 6.42 -2.39
C LYS A 196 -11.94 7.29 -1.80
N LEU A 197 -11.65 7.14 -0.51
CA LEU A 197 -10.56 7.86 0.16
C LEU A 197 -9.21 7.57 -0.54
N ASN A 198 -8.95 6.30 -0.86
CA ASN A 198 -7.74 5.91 -1.57
C ASN A 198 -7.69 6.44 -3.01
N GLN A 199 -8.83 6.50 -3.71
CA GLN A 199 -8.92 7.13 -5.03
C GLN A 199 -8.65 8.64 -4.97
N GLU A 200 -9.15 9.33 -3.95
CA GLU A 200 -8.87 10.76 -3.73
C GLU A 200 -7.38 11.01 -3.46
N LEU A 201 -6.75 10.18 -2.62
CA LEU A 201 -5.30 10.23 -2.40
C LEU A 201 -4.50 10.00 -3.69
N LEU A 202 -4.89 9.02 -4.51
CA LEU A 202 -4.26 8.79 -5.83
C LEU A 202 -4.47 10.00 -6.76
N GLY A 203 -5.64 10.62 -6.73
CA GLY A 203 -5.94 11.84 -7.48
C GLY A 203 -5.07 13.03 -7.05
N MET A 204 -4.85 13.22 -5.75
CA MET A 204 -3.93 14.24 -5.25
C MET A 204 -2.49 13.99 -5.72
N ARG A 205 -2.04 12.73 -5.73
CA ARG A 205 -0.70 12.37 -6.23
C ARG A 205 -0.53 12.69 -7.71
N LEU A 206 -1.53 12.38 -8.53
CA LEU A 206 -1.48 12.70 -9.96
C LEU A 206 -1.32 14.21 -10.18
N LYS A 207 -2.02 15.03 -9.38
CA LYS A 207 -1.89 16.50 -9.42
C LYS A 207 -0.47 16.96 -9.05
N VAL A 208 0.13 16.40 -8.00
CA VAL A 208 1.51 16.74 -7.60
C VAL A 208 2.52 16.29 -8.65
N LEU A 209 2.35 15.09 -9.22
CA LEU A 209 3.21 14.57 -10.28
C LEU A 209 3.16 15.46 -11.53
N LEU A 210 1.95 15.89 -11.91
CA LEU A 210 1.77 16.85 -13.00
C LEU A 210 2.47 18.19 -12.71
N LEU A 211 2.33 18.72 -11.48
CA LEU A 211 3.03 19.94 -11.06
C LEU A 211 4.56 19.78 -11.14
N THR A 212 5.12 18.64 -10.75
CA THR A 212 6.57 18.39 -10.88
C THR A 212 7.02 18.33 -12.34
N ILE A 213 6.25 17.70 -13.24
CA ILE A 213 6.55 17.67 -14.67
C ILE A 213 6.51 19.10 -15.26
N MET A 214 5.50 19.89 -14.90
CA MET A 214 5.41 21.28 -15.33
C MET A 214 6.58 22.11 -14.81
N SER A 215 7.00 21.90 -13.55
CA SER A 215 8.15 22.59 -12.95
C SER A 215 9.47 22.29 -13.71
N ILE A 216 9.70 21.03 -14.09
CA ILE A 216 10.84 20.65 -14.94
C ILE A 216 10.74 21.30 -16.32
N GLY A 217 9.55 21.32 -16.92
CA GLY A 217 9.32 21.97 -18.21
C GLY A 217 9.58 23.47 -18.20
N ILE A 218 9.11 24.18 -17.17
CA ILE A 218 9.37 25.61 -16.98
C ILE A 218 10.87 25.86 -16.80
N ALA A 219 11.54 25.07 -15.95
CA ALA A 219 12.98 25.19 -15.74
C ALA A 219 13.76 24.99 -17.06
N TYR A 220 13.36 24.04 -17.89
CA TYR A 220 13.98 23.84 -19.20
C TYR A 220 13.79 25.03 -20.14
N LEU A 221 12.58 25.60 -20.23
CA LEU A 221 12.30 26.78 -21.04
C LEU A 221 13.10 28.00 -20.55
N SER A 222 13.17 28.22 -19.24
CA SER A 222 13.96 29.31 -18.64
C SER A 222 15.44 29.20 -19.00
N ILE A 223 15.98 27.98 -19.04
CA ILE A 223 17.38 27.74 -19.44
C ILE A 223 17.56 27.95 -20.93
N GLY A 224 16.62 27.52 -21.76
CA GLY A 224 16.64 27.78 -23.21
C GLY A 224 16.77 29.28 -23.50
N MET A 225 15.92 30.10 -22.88
CA MET A 225 15.97 31.56 -23.03
C MET A 225 17.29 32.17 -22.52
N LEU A 226 17.80 31.68 -21.40
CA LEU A 226 19.05 32.19 -20.83
C LEU A 226 20.27 31.80 -21.66
N SER A 227 20.23 30.63 -22.30
CA SER A 227 21.33 30.14 -23.15
C SER A 227 21.48 30.90 -24.46
N GLU A 228 20.41 31.50 -24.99
CA GLU A 228 20.48 32.38 -26.15
C GLU A 228 21.14 33.74 -25.83
N THR A 229 21.16 34.14 -24.56
CA THR A 229 21.72 35.43 -24.13
C THR A 229 23.12 35.31 -23.54
N VAL A 230 23.45 34.20 -22.87
CA VAL A 230 24.78 33.95 -22.28
C VAL A 230 25.11 32.45 -22.30
N GLU A 231 26.35 32.08 -22.69
CA GLU A 231 26.83 30.69 -22.62
C GLU A 231 27.11 30.24 -21.16
N ILE A 232 26.04 29.89 -20.44
CA ILE A 232 26.11 29.57 -18.99
C ILE A 232 26.41 28.08 -18.73
N VAL A 233 26.31 27.23 -19.75
CA VAL A 233 26.35 25.76 -19.63
C VAL A 233 27.65 25.26 -18.96
N HIS A 234 28.75 26.00 -19.11
CA HIS A 234 30.06 25.63 -18.55
C HIS A 234 30.28 26.13 -17.11
N SER A 235 29.45 27.05 -16.63
CA SER A 235 29.55 27.60 -15.28
C SER A 235 29.23 26.54 -14.23
N TRP A 236 30.11 26.38 -13.25
CA TRP A 236 29.87 25.49 -12.10
C TRP A 236 28.65 25.91 -11.28
N PHE A 237 28.34 27.21 -11.21
CA PHE A 237 27.18 27.71 -10.49
C PHE A 237 25.88 27.16 -11.07
N TYR A 238 25.74 27.19 -12.40
CA TYR A 238 24.59 26.61 -13.11
C TYR A 238 24.46 25.11 -12.84
N GLN A 239 25.58 24.39 -12.96
CA GLN A 239 25.63 22.94 -12.77
C GLN A 239 25.15 22.54 -11.35
N TYR A 240 25.57 23.26 -10.31
CA TYR A 240 25.12 23.01 -8.94
C TYR A 240 23.67 23.43 -8.70
N ALA A 241 23.23 24.58 -9.24
CA ALA A 241 21.87 25.08 -9.07
C ALA A 241 20.83 24.12 -9.68
N VAL A 242 21.06 23.65 -10.91
CA VAL A 242 20.18 22.69 -11.59
C VAL A 242 20.19 21.35 -10.86
N THR A 243 21.36 20.87 -10.43
CA THR A 243 21.44 19.61 -9.67
C THR A 243 20.68 19.71 -8.34
N GLY A 244 20.82 20.82 -7.61
CA GLY A 244 20.08 21.06 -6.37
C GLY A 244 18.56 21.09 -6.59
N PHE A 245 18.11 21.78 -7.64
CA PHE A 245 16.70 21.80 -8.02
C PHE A 245 16.14 20.40 -8.32
N LEU A 246 16.86 19.59 -9.10
CA LEU A 246 16.46 18.21 -9.41
C LEU A 246 16.43 17.31 -8.16
N ILE A 247 17.37 17.49 -7.23
CA ILE A 247 17.35 16.77 -5.93
C ILE A 247 16.11 17.15 -5.12
N VAL A 248 15.76 18.44 -5.06
CA VAL A 248 14.54 18.89 -4.37
C VAL A 248 13.29 18.28 -5.00
N ILE A 249 13.21 18.20 -6.33
CA ILE A 249 12.10 17.51 -7.01
C ILE A 249 12.04 16.03 -6.61
N LEU A 250 13.17 15.34 -6.55
CA LEU A 250 13.22 13.94 -6.12
C LEU A 250 12.74 13.76 -4.67
N ILE A 251 13.08 14.70 -3.78
CA ILE A 251 12.58 14.70 -2.40
C ILE A 251 11.06 14.92 -2.37
N VAL A 252 10.54 15.87 -3.15
CA VAL A 252 9.09 16.13 -3.25
C VAL A 252 8.34 14.90 -3.75
N LEU A 253 8.87 14.22 -4.78
CA LEU A 253 8.29 12.97 -5.28
C LEU A 253 8.29 11.87 -4.20
N MET A 254 9.37 11.77 -3.41
CA MET A 254 9.46 10.80 -2.31
C MET A 254 8.43 11.08 -1.21
N GLU A 255 8.32 12.34 -0.74
CA GLU A 255 7.36 12.72 0.30
C GLU A 255 5.90 12.56 -0.16
N THR A 256 5.61 12.87 -1.43
CA THR A 256 4.29 12.64 -2.03
C THR A 256 3.89 11.17 -1.96
N MET A 257 4.86 10.27 -2.10
CA MET A 257 4.64 8.84 -2.08
C MET A 257 4.57 8.28 -0.65
N LYS A 258 5.26 8.89 0.32
CA LYS A 258 5.16 8.49 1.74
C LYS A 258 3.71 8.53 2.27
N GLY A 259 2.87 9.41 1.72
CA GLY A 259 1.44 9.43 1.99
C GLY A 259 0.69 8.14 1.61
N MET A 260 1.27 7.19 0.86
CA MET A 260 0.65 5.87 0.62
C MET A 260 0.87 4.86 1.75
N LYS A 261 1.67 5.20 2.78
CA LYS A 261 1.88 4.30 3.92
C LYS A 261 0.69 4.30 4.90
N VAL A 262 -0.25 5.22 4.74
CA VAL A 262 -1.47 5.28 5.57
C VAL A 262 -2.21 3.95 5.43
N SER A 263 -2.53 3.34 6.58
CA SER A 263 -3.24 2.07 6.65
C SER A 263 -4.59 2.15 5.93
N TRP A 264 -4.96 1.08 5.22
CA TRP A 264 -6.29 0.93 4.63
C TRP A 264 -7.38 0.72 5.69
N ILE A 265 -7.00 0.24 6.88
CA ILE A 265 -7.88 0.15 8.05
C ILE A 265 -7.59 1.38 8.90
N CYS A 266 -8.58 2.25 9.05
CA CYS A 266 -8.46 3.47 9.86
C CYS A 266 -8.30 3.10 11.33
N GLU A 267 -7.25 3.59 11.99
CA GLU A 267 -7.03 3.35 13.41
C GLU A 267 -8.15 3.96 14.28
N GLU A 268 -8.81 5.02 13.79
CA GLU A 268 -9.97 5.65 14.45
C GLU A 268 -11.20 4.72 14.53
N GLU A 269 -11.27 3.71 13.65
CA GLU A 269 -12.35 2.72 13.58
C GLU A 269 -12.03 1.46 14.41
N CYS A 270 -10.84 1.40 15.04
CA CYS A 270 -10.43 0.30 15.88
C CYS A 270 -10.86 0.51 17.34
N ILE A 271 -11.37 -0.55 17.96
CA ILE A 271 -11.76 -0.58 19.38
C ILE A 271 -10.62 -1.21 20.19
N ASP A 272 -10.04 -0.42 21.10
CA ASP A 272 -8.99 -0.86 22.04
C ASP A 272 -9.46 -1.93 23.03
#